data_AF-A0A962A7Q4-F1
#
_entry.id   AF-A0A962A7Q4-F1
#
_cell.length_a   1.000
_cell.length_b   1.000
_cell.length_c   1.000
_cell.angle_alpha   90.00
_cell.angle_beta   90.00
_cell.angle_gamma   90.00
#
_symmetry.space_group_name_H-M   'P 1'
#
loop_
_entity.id
_entity.type
_entity.pdbx_description
1 polymer ?
#
loop_
_entity_poly.entity_id
_entity_poly.type
_entity_poly.pdbx_seq_one_letter_code
_entity_poly.pdbx_strand_id
1 'polypeptide(L)'
;MMISHDGSADPIHQKLRKVVEKPIQRYLWTPADMITFTPALLPVFYGDGRALFQISTINQRPRYWIIRGCSTWGCGYDGNRSTGPDFAELTDDLLTDLEEAFGNGRCGYSDNSLFWPRKERLQFCQSEQCDEKRWKARWPMVDGSGGSSWSRIDWPDSFDTMKNPLSWRGNLLAPANQPAVAA
;
A
#
# COMPACT_ATOMS: atom_id res chain seq x y z
N MET A 1 2.24 18.35 -5.51
CA MET A 1 1.59 17.89 -4.27
C MET A 1 0.30 17.18 -4.66
N MET A 2 0.19 15.88 -4.38
CA MET A 2 -1.04 15.13 -4.65
C MET A 2 -2.17 15.65 -3.77
N ILE A 3 -3.38 15.77 -4.32
CA ILE A 3 -4.56 16.10 -3.50
C ILE A 3 -4.95 14.82 -2.74
N SER A 4 -4.79 14.85 -1.42
CA SER A 4 -5.20 13.80 -0.51
C SER A 4 -6.53 14.15 0.18
N HIS A 5 -7.26 13.10 0.56
CA HIS A 5 -8.55 13.17 1.22
C HIS A 5 -8.53 12.26 2.45
N ASP A 6 -9.04 12.76 3.59
CA ASP A 6 -9.21 11.92 4.77
C ASP A 6 -10.35 10.90 4.55
N GLY A 7 -10.00 9.61 4.61
CA GLY A 7 -10.94 8.51 4.46
C GLY A 7 -11.70 8.13 5.74
N SER A 8 -11.47 8.82 6.86
CA SER A 8 -12.11 8.53 8.15
C SER A 8 -13.64 8.65 8.10
N ALA A 9 -14.16 9.62 7.35
CA ALA A 9 -15.59 9.86 7.18
C ALA A 9 -16.17 9.33 5.85
N ASP A 10 -15.33 8.85 4.93
CA ASP A 10 -15.78 8.36 3.63
C ASP A 10 -16.39 6.93 3.74
N PRO A 11 -17.68 6.73 3.43
CA PRO A 11 -18.34 5.45 3.64
C PRO A 11 -17.78 4.32 2.76
N ILE A 12 -17.25 4.66 1.58
CA ILE A 12 -16.64 3.69 0.65
C ILE A 12 -15.30 3.22 1.22
N HIS A 13 -14.49 4.12 1.75
CA HIS A 13 -13.20 3.83 2.38
C HIS A 13 -13.37 3.04 3.67
N GLN A 14 -14.35 3.39 4.49
CA GLN A 14 -14.71 2.63 5.69
C GLN A 14 -15.19 1.21 5.36
N LYS A 15 -16.01 1.06 4.31
CA LYS A 15 -16.42 -0.25 3.82
C LYS A 15 -15.20 -1.04 3.31
N LEU A 16 -14.31 -0.39 2.55
CA LEU A 16 -13.12 -1.02 1.99
C LEU A 16 -12.23 -1.55 3.10
N ARG A 17 -11.93 -0.71 4.11
CA ARG A 17 -11.16 -1.07 5.31
C ARG A 17 -11.67 -2.37 5.94
N LYS A 18 -12.98 -2.45 6.20
CA LYS A 18 -13.62 -3.63 6.81
C LYS A 18 -13.48 -4.90 5.97
N VAL A 19 -13.35 -4.77 4.65
CA VAL A 19 -13.23 -5.90 3.73
C VAL A 19 -11.78 -6.35 3.59
N VAL A 20 -10.83 -5.42 3.47
CA VAL A 20 -9.44 -5.71 3.12
C VAL A 20 -8.52 -5.92 4.32
N GLU A 21 -8.82 -5.30 5.47
CA GLU A 21 -8.03 -5.46 6.70
C GLU A 21 -8.44 -6.75 7.44
N LYS A 22 -8.31 -7.87 6.75
CA LYS A 22 -8.52 -9.22 7.28
C LYS A 22 -7.23 -10.06 7.16
N PRO A 23 -7.00 -11.03 8.07
CA PRO A 23 -5.87 -11.94 7.93
C PRO A 23 -5.94 -12.70 6.61
N ILE A 24 -4.84 -12.67 5.86
CA ILE A 24 -4.64 -13.43 4.63
C ILE A 24 -3.35 -14.23 4.69
N GLN A 25 -3.27 -15.26 3.85
CA GLN A 25 -2.08 -16.06 3.65
C GLN A 25 -1.48 -15.77 2.27
N ARG A 26 -0.18 -15.44 2.24
CA ARG A 26 0.59 -15.25 1.01
C ARG A 26 2.02 -15.72 1.21
N TYR A 27 2.70 -15.97 0.10
CA TYR A 27 4.12 -16.28 0.03
C TYR A 27 4.76 -15.48 -1.10
N LEU A 28 6.07 -15.25 -1.02
CA LEU A 28 6.82 -14.60 -2.10
C LEU A 28 7.32 -15.62 -3.14
N TRP A 29 7.96 -16.69 -2.67
CA TRP A 29 8.62 -17.67 -3.55
C TRP A 29 7.88 -19.00 -3.59
N THR A 30 7.65 -19.63 -2.45
CA THR A 30 7.03 -20.96 -2.38
C THR A 30 5.96 -21.04 -1.28
N PRO A 31 4.97 -21.93 -1.39
CA PRO A 31 4.00 -22.15 -0.33
C PRO A 31 4.60 -22.53 1.04
N ALA A 32 5.85 -23.02 1.09
CA ALA A 32 6.54 -23.32 2.34
C ALA A 32 6.92 -22.05 3.13
N ASP A 33 7.08 -20.91 2.44
CA ASP A 33 7.42 -19.60 3.02
C ASP A 33 6.17 -18.76 3.35
N MET A 34 5.01 -19.40 3.41
CA MET A 34 3.75 -18.72 3.59
C MET A 34 3.66 -18.07 4.97
N ILE A 35 3.28 -16.80 4.96
CA ILE A 35 3.02 -16.04 6.17
C ILE A 35 1.56 -15.62 6.24
N THR A 36 1.08 -15.44 7.46
CA THR A 36 -0.22 -14.79 7.71
C THR A 36 0.03 -13.33 8.10
N PHE A 37 -0.69 -12.41 7.47
CA PHE A 37 -0.70 -11.00 7.85
C PHE A 37 -2.03 -10.35 7.45
N THR A 38 -2.29 -9.17 7.99
CA THR A 38 -3.47 -8.37 7.63
C THR A 38 -3.00 -7.19 6.78
N PRO A 39 -3.38 -7.08 5.50
CA PRO A 39 -3.08 -5.88 4.70
C PRO A 39 -3.59 -4.63 5.41
N ALA A 40 -2.88 -3.51 5.28
CA ALA A 40 -3.27 -2.26 5.91
C ALA A 40 -3.71 -1.25 4.84
N LEU A 41 -4.88 -0.65 5.02
CA LEU A 41 -5.40 0.39 4.14
C LEU A 41 -4.93 1.75 4.63
N LEU A 42 -4.21 2.48 3.76
CA LEU A 42 -3.80 3.84 4.06
C LEU A 42 -5.02 4.70 4.45
N PRO A 43 -4.99 5.45 5.57
CA PRO A 43 -6.14 6.21 6.05
C PRO A 43 -6.62 7.29 5.07
N VAL A 44 -5.70 7.86 4.29
CA VAL A 44 -6.00 8.84 3.24
C VAL A 44 -6.14 8.17 1.87
N PHE A 45 -6.82 8.85 0.95
CA PHE A 45 -6.91 8.47 -0.45
C PHE A 45 -6.65 9.68 -1.36
N TYR A 46 -6.35 9.43 -2.64
CA TYR A 46 -5.89 10.50 -3.55
C TYR A 46 -6.75 10.62 -4.80
N GLY A 47 -6.87 11.85 -5.29
CA GLY A 47 -7.63 12.18 -6.50
C GLY A 47 -9.08 11.69 -6.42
N ASP A 48 -9.58 11.06 -7.49
CA ASP A 48 -10.94 10.51 -7.49
C ASP A 48 -11.11 9.27 -6.60
N GLY A 49 -10.01 8.69 -6.09
CA GLY A 49 -10.03 7.48 -5.28
C GLY A 49 -10.66 6.26 -5.96
N ARG A 50 -10.75 6.21 -7.29
CA ARG A 50 -11.48 5.12 -7.96
C ARG A 50 -10.60 3.91 -8.26
N ALA A 51 -9.29 4.04 -8.18
CA ALA A 51 -8.36 2.93 -8.37
C ALA A 51 -7.85 2.38 -7.02
N LEU A 52 -7.56 1.08 -6.97
CA LEU A 52 -6.81 0.48 -5.88
C LEU A 52 -5.42 0.06 -6.35
N PHE A 53 -4.46 0.30 -5.48
CA PHE A 53 -3.08 -0.12 -5.63
C PHE A 53 -2.66 -0.89 -4.39
N GLN A 54 -1.77 -1.85 -4.57
CA GLN A 54 -0.98 -2.39 -3.49
C GLN A 54 0.47 -1.91 -3.64
N ILE A 55 1.13 -1.69 -2.50
CA ILE A 55 2.56 -1.45 -2.43
C ILE A 55 3.15 -2.37 -1.36
N SER A 56 4.29 -2.97 -1.68
CA SER A 56 5.11 -3.76 -0.77
C SER A 56 6.52 -3.20 -0.78
N THR A 57 7.10 -2.95 0.37
CA THR A 57 8.54 -2.70 0.45
C THR A 57 9.29 -4.02 0.27
N ILE A 58 10.48 -3.96 -0.33
CA ILE A 58 11.25 -5.15 -0.70
C ILE A 58 11.52 -6.05 0.52
N ASN A 59 11.81 -5.44 1.68
CA ASN A 59 12.15 -6.12 2.93
C ASN A 59 10.96 -6.73 3.66
N GLN A 60 9.73 -6.35 3.33
CA GLN A 60 8.53 -6.79 4.07
C GLN A 60 7.60 -7.68 3.24
N ARG A 61 7.94 -7.96 1.98
CA ARG A 61 7.21 -8.92 1.14
C ARG A 61 7.09 -10.29 1.82
N PRO A 62 5.93 -10.97 1.69
CA PRO A 62 4.79 -10.62 0.84
C PRO A 62 3.78 -9.66 1.49
N ARG A 63 4.10 -8.98 2.61
CA ARG A 63 3.19 -8.00 3.22
C ARG A 63 3.03 -6.77 2.32
N TYR A 64 1.84 -6.17 2.32
CA TYR A 64 1.52 -5.03 1.49
C TYR A 64 0.51 -4.10 2.15
N TRP A 65 0.60 -2.82 1.80
CA TRP A 65 -0.42 -1.82 2.07
C TRP A 65 -1.29 -1.64 0.84
N ILE A 66 -2.52 -1.19 1.08
CA ILE A 66 -3.48 -0.86 0.03
C ILE A 66 -3.65 0.65 0.02
N ILE A 67 -3.67 1.22 -1.17
CA ILE A 67 -3.84 2.65 -1.42
C ILE A 67 -5.02 2.82 -2.35
N ARG A 68 -5.96 3.67 -1.94
CA ARG A 68 -7.03 4.15 -2.80
C ARG A 68 -6.53 5.42 -3.50
N GLY A 69 -6.36 5.34 -4.82
CA GLY A 69 -5.70 6.38 -5.61
C GLY A 69 -6.52 6.82 -6.81
N CYS A 70 -5.94 7.76 -7.56
CA CYS A 70 -6.61 8.34 -8.71
C CYS A 70 -6.65 7.35 -9.88
N SER A 71 -7.80 7.26 -10.56
CA SER A 71 -7.94 6.41 -11.75
C SER A 71 -7.04 6.80 -12.92
N THR A 72 -6.57 8.05 -12.94
CA THR A 72 -5.71 8.57 -14.01
C THR A 72 -4.24 8.21 -13.85
N TRP A 73 -3.81 7.67 -12.71
CA TRP A 73 -2.40 7.29 -12.50
C TRP A 73 -2.04 6.08 -13.37
N GLY A 74 -0.85 6.11 -13.96
CA GLY A 74 -0.28 4.99 -14.69
C GLY A 74 0.36 3.99 -13.74
N CYS A 75 0.31 2.70 -14.06
CA CYS A 75 0.93 1.67 -13.24
C CYS A 75 1.31 0.44 -14.06
N GLY A 76 2.61 0.23 -14.30
CA GLY A 76 3.21 -1.04 -14.71
C GLY A 76 2.65 -1.65 -16.00
N TYR A 77 1.53 -2.37 -15.91
CA TYR A 77 0.85 -3.06 -17.01
C TYR A 77 -0.17 -2.18 -17.77
N ASP A 78 -0.35 -0.93 -17.35
CA ASP A 78 -1.23 -0.01 -18.05
C ASP A 78 -0.69 0.30 -19.46
N GLY A 79 -1.58 0.49 -20.43
CA GLY A 79 -1.19 1.01 -21.74
C GLY A 79 -0.66 2.45 -21.62
N ASN A 80 0.10 2.90 -22.63
CA ASN A 80 0.70 4.25 -22.71
C ASN A 80 -0.33 5.39 -22.91
N ARG A 81 -1.50 5.31 -22.29
CA ARG A 81 -2.62 6.27 -22.40
C ARG A 81 -3.02 6.85 -21.05
N SER A 82 -2.26 6.57 -20.00
CA SER A 82 -2.42 7.24 -18.71
C SER A 82 -2.28 8.75 -18.90
N THR A 83 -3.21 9.52 -18.32
CA THR A 83 -3.18 10.99 -18.35
C THR A 83 -2.62 11.60 -17.07
N GLY A 84 -2.45 10.79 -16.03
CA GLY A 84 -1.81 11.17 -14.78
C GLY A 84 -0.36 10.63 -14.68
N PRO A 85 0.33 10.96 -13.58
CA PRO A 85 1.70 10.49 -13.32
C PRO A 85 1.78 8.96 -13.28
N ASP A 86 2.97 8.43 -13.53
CA ASP A 86 3.24 7.02 -13.26
C ASP A 86 3.36 6.79 -11.74
N PHE A 87 2.88 5.63 -11.27
CA PHE A 87 2.94 5.27 -9.85
C PHE A 87 4.37 5.30 -9.29
N ALA A 88 5.38 5.00 -10.11
CA ALA A 88 6.79 5.10 -9.73
C ALA A 88 7.16 6.51 -9.25
N GLU A 89 6.62 7.55 -9.90
CA GLU A 89 6.87 8.96 -9.57
C GLU A 89 6.22 9.37 -8.24
N LEU A 90 5.23 8.61 -7.77
CA LEU A 90 4.49 8.87 -6.53
C LEU A 90 5.01 8.05 -5.35
N THR A 91 5.93 7.12 -5.58
CA THR A 91 6.28 6.09 -4.60
C THR A 91 6.89 6.66 -3.32
N ASP A 92 7.75 7.66 -3.43
CA ASP A 92 8.40 8.27 -2.25
C ASP A 92 7.40 9.04 -1.37
N ASP A 93 6.49 9.80 -2.00
CA ASP A 93 5.40 10.50 -1.30
C ASP A 93 4.46 9.48 -0.62
N LEU A 94 4.10 8.40 -1.32
CA LEU A 94 3.23 7.35 -0.77
C LEU A 94 3.89 6.59 0.38
N LEU A 95 5.20 6.32 0.31
CA LEU A 95 5.94 5.71 1.42
C LEU A 95 6.01 6.64 2.62
N THR A 96 6.18 7.95 2.40
CA THR A 96 6.12 8.96 3.46
C THR A 96 4.76 8.95 4.15
N ASP A 97 3.66 8.97 3.39
CA ASP A 97 2.31 8.95 3.96
C ASP A 97 2.01 7.63 4.71
N LEU A 98 2.59 6.51 4.27
CA LEU A 98 2.52 5.24 5.00
C LEU A 98 3.32 5.27 6.31
N GLU A 99 4.50 5.89 6.32
CA GLU A 99 5.31 6.07 7.52
C GLU A 99 4.63 6.99 8.54
N GLU A 100 3.98 8.06 8.08
CA GLU A 100 3.18 8.94 8.94
C GLU A 100 1.96 8.20 9.52
N ALA A 101 1.28 7.40 8.70
CA ALA A 101 0.07 6.68 9.14
C ALA A 101 0.35 5.48 10.06
N PHE A 102 1.44 4.75 9.82
CA PHE A 102 1.69 3.45 10.45
C PHE A 102 2.98 3.38 11.28
N GLY A 103 3.80 4.42 11.22
CA GLY A 103 5.11 4.50 11.86
C GLY A 103 6.25 4.07 10.95
N ASN A 104 7.41 4.68 11.17
CA ASN A 104 8.64 4.34 10.48
C ASN A 104 9.36 3.16 11.16
N GLY A 105 9.50 2.06 10.43
CA GLY A 105 10.17 0.82 10.84
C GLY A 105 11.69 0.84 10.69
N ARG A 106 12.29 2.03 10.53
CA ARG A 106 13.73 2.24 10.36
C ARG A 106 14.28 3.11 11.48
N CYS A 107 15.57 2.94 11.77
CA CYS A 107 16.27 3.79 12.73
C CYS A 107 16.49 5.17 12.11
N GLY A 108 16.04 6.23 12.79
CA GLY A 108 16.18 7.61 12.28
C GLY A 108 17.63 8.10 12.17
N TYR A 109 18.61 7.38 12.72
CA TYR A 109 20.03 7.74 12.64
C TYR A 109 20.78 6.95 11.56
N SER A 110 20.64 5.63 11.54
CA SER A 110 21.43 4.76 10.64
C SER A 110 20.62 4.16 9.50
N ASP A 111 19.32 4.44 9.45
CA ASP A 111 18.41 3.92 8.43
C ASP A 111 18.27 2.38 8.45
N ASN A 112 18.76 1.74 9.52
CA ASN A 112 18.69 0.30 9.76
C ASN A 112 17.23 -0.15 9.90
N SER A 113 16.92 -1.32 9.36
CA SER A 113 15.62 -1.97 9.61
C SER A 113 15.47 -2.32 11.09
N LEU A 114 14.43 -1.78 11.73
CA LEU A 114 14.06 -2.12 13.12
C LEU A 114 13.28 -3.44 13.20
N PHE A 115 13.04 -4.10 12.06
CA PHE A 115 12.50 -5.47 12.01
C PHE A 115 13.57 -6.53 12.24
N TRP A 116 14.84 -6.21 11.96
CA TRP A 116 15.95 -7.13 12.13
C TRP A 116 16.20 -7.48 13.61
N PRO A 117 16.69 -8.70 13.90
CA PRO A 117 17.12 -9.07 15.24
C PRO A 117 18.09 -8.05 15.84
N ARG A 118 17.98 -7.76 17.15
CA ARG A 118 18.86 -6.80 17.85
C ARG A 118 20.35 -7.05 17.59
N LYS A 119 20.78 -8.31 17.55
CA LYS A 119 22.19 -8.67 17.29
C LYS A 119 22.67 -8.16 15.93
N GLU A 120 21.83 -8.20 14.91
CA GLU A 120 22.15 -7.71 13.56
C GLU A 120 22.12 -6.18 13.50
N ARG A 121 21.13 -5.55 14.15
CA ARG A 121 21.05 -4.08 14.23
C ARG A 121 22.29 -3.46 14.87
N LEU A 122 22.76 -4.06 15.98
CA LEU A 122 23.92 -3.58 16.74
C LEU A 122 25.27 -3.72 16.03
N GLN A 123 25.35 -4.50 14.95
CA GLN A 123 26.57 -4.57 14.13
C GLN A 123 26.81 -3.25 13.39
N PHE A 124 25.74 -2.54 13.04
CA PHE A 124 25.80 -1.35 12.20
C PHE A 124 25.40 -0.06 12.93
N CYS A 125 24.67 -0.16 14.05
CA CYS A 125 24.22 1.01 14.81
C CYS A 125 24.03 0.72 16.30
N GLN A 126 24.62 1.57 17.15
CA GLN A 126 24.51 1.50 18.61
C GLN A 126 23.58 2.58 19.19
N SER A 127 22.74 3.21 18.35
CA SER A 127 21.74 4.16 18.82
C SER A 127 20.75 3.48 19.77
N GLU A 128 20.11 4.27 20.63
CA GLU A 128 19.10 3.77 21.56
C GLU A 128 18.01 2.96 20.83
N GLN A 129 17.52 3.45 19.68
CA GLN A 129 16.52 2.74 18.86
C GLN A 129 16.99 1.35 18.41
N CYS A 130 18.29 1.20 18.07
CA CYS A 130 18.87 -0.06 17.62
C CYS A 130 19.23 -1.00 18.80
N ASP A 131 19.56 -0.44 19.96
CA ASP A 131 19.90 -1.18 21.17
C ASP A 131 18.70 -1.55 22.05
N GLU A 132 17.59 -0.83 21.90
CA GLU A 132 16.42 -0.93 22.78
C GLU A 132 15.91 -2.38 22.81
N LYS A 133 16.14 -3.03 23.96
CA LYS A 133 15.91 -4.47 24.15
C LYS A 133 14.45 -4.89 23.95
N ARG A 134 13.51 -3.93 23.99
CA ARG A 134 12.06 -4.18 23.91
C ARG A 134 11.39 -3.52 22.71
N TRP A 135 12.08 -2.66 21.96
CA TRP A 135 11.52 -2.06 20.75
C TRP A 135 11.88 -2.89 19.53
N LYS A 136 10.83 -3.35 18.84
CA LYS A 136 10.92 -4.01 17.55
C LYS A 136 9.78 -3.45 16.71
N ALA A 137 10.11 -2.97 15.51
CA ALA A 137 9.08 -2.54 14.58
C ALA A 137 8.09 -3.68 14.32
N ARG A 138 6.82 -3.32 14.16
CA ARG A 138 5.74 -4.28 13.92
C ARG A 138 4.98 -3.87 12.69
N TRP A 139 4.52 -4.86 11.93
CA TRP A 139 3.56 -4.60 10.88
C TRP A 139 2.33 -3.86 11.47
N PRO A 140 1.83 -2.77 10.86
CA PRO A 140 2.12 -2.28 9.50
C PRO A 140 3.13 -1.11 9.39
N MET A 141 4.08 -0.95 10.32
CA MET A 141 5.16 0.04 10.18
C MET A 141 5.99 -0.20 8.91
N VAL A 142 6.51 0.87 8.30
CA VAL A 142 7.16 0.82 6.98
C VAL A 142 8.67 0.72 7.10
N ASP A 143 9.27 -0.25 6.42
CA ASP A 143 10.70 -0.31 6.14
C ASP A 143 10.89 -0.06 4.64
N GLY A 144 11.00 1.21 4.26
CA GLY A 144 11.21 1.65 2.87
C GLY A 144 12.61 1.36 2.32
N SER A 145 13.50 0.75 3.10
CA SER A 145 14.85 0.42 2.64
C SER A 145 14.81 -0.57 1.47
N GLY A 146 15.65 -0.32 0.46
CA GLY A 146 15.82 -1.22 -0.68
C GLY A 146 14.75 -1.09 -1.77
N GLY A 147 13.80 -0.15 -1.64
CA GLY A 147 12.76 0.12 -2.63
C GLY A 147 11.48 -0.67 -2.41
N SER A 148 10.55 -0.55 -3.36
CA SER A 148 9.22 -1.13 -3.27
C SER A 148 8.80 -1.76 -4.60
N SER A 149 7.79 -2.62 -4.51
CA SER A 149 7.04 -3.15 -5.65
C SER A 149 5.59 -2.73 -5.51
N TRP A 150 4.98 -2.31 -6.60
CA TRP A 150 3.59 -1.89 -6.63
C TRP A 150 2.86 -2.57 -7.77
N SER A 151 1.55 -2.64 -7.63
CA SER A 151 0.67 -3.04 -8.70
C SER A 151 -0.74 -2.53 -8.45
N ARG A 152 -1.47 -2.28 -9.53
CA ARG A 152 -2.92 -2.10 -9.45
C ARG A 152 -3.57 -3.42 -9.01
N ILE A 153 -4.62 -3.32 -8.19
CA ILE A 153 -5.42 -4.46 -7.75
C ILE A 153 -6.91 -4.18 -8.00
N ASP A 154 -7.70 -5.24 -8.10
CA ASP A 154 -9.14 -5.11 -8.22
C ASP A 154 -9.79 -4.72 -6.88
N TRP A 155 -10.88 -3.95 -6.95
CA TRP A 155 -11.76 -3.78 -5.80
C TRP A 155 -12.36 -5.13 -5.39
N PRO A 156 -12.64 -5.36 -4.10
CA PRO A 156 -13.33 -6.57 -3.66
C PRO A 156 -14.72 -6.70 -4.32
N ASP A 157 -15.17 -7.93 -4.55
CA ASP A 157 -16.45 -8.25 -5.24
C ASP A 157 -17.70 -7.57 -4.64
N SER A 158 -17.64 -7.13 -3.39
CA SER A 158 -18.71 -6.38 -2.72
C SER A 158 -18.88 -4.93 -3.20
N PHE A 159 -18.05 -4.45 -4.12
CA PHE A 159 -18.09 -3.10 -4.69
C PHE A 159 -18.55 -3.13 -6.14
N ASP A 160 -19.31 -2.11 -6.54
CA ASP A 160 -19.67 -1.92 -7.94
C ASP A 160 -18.48 -1.33 -8.71
N THR A 161 -18.11 -1.98 -9.82
CA THR A 161 -16.90 -1.66 -10.56
C THR A 161 -17.15 -1.63 -12.06
N MET A 162 -16.32 -0.87 -12.76
CA MET A 162 -16.29 -0.81 -14.21
C MET A 162 -14.90 -1.19 -14.73
N LYS A 163 -14.86 -1.66 -15.98
CA LYS A 163 -13.59 -1.99 -16.63
C LYS A 163 -12.65 -0.79 -16.64
N ASN A 164 -11.40 -1.04 -16.28
CA ASN A 164 -10.36 -0.03 -16.41
C ASN A 164 -10.00 0.14 -17.90
N PRO A 165 -10.09 1.35 -18.47
CA PRO A 165 -9.71 1.58 -19.86
C PRO A 165 -8.20 1.46 -20.11
N LEU A 166 -7.37 1.53 -19.06
CA LEU A 166 -5.91 1.50 -19.15
C LEU A 166 -5.32 0.09 -19.08
N SER A 167 -6.04 -0.87 -18.47
CA SER A 167 -5.52 -2.21 -18.22
C SER A 167 -6.62 -3.26 -18.16
N TRP A 168 -6.24 -4.50 -18.43
CA TRP A 168 -7.10 -5.68 -18.31
C TRP A 168 -7.30 -6.14 -16.85
N ARG A 169 -6.62 -5.51 -15.88
CA ARG A 169 -6.79 -5.71 -14.44
C ARG A 169 -7.01 -4.38 -13.71
N GLY A 170 -7.45 -4.49 -12.46
CA GLY A 170 -7.60 -3.34 -11.58
C GLY A 170 -8.77 -2.49 -12.01
N ASN A 171 -9.95 -3.10 -12.10
CA ASN A 171 -11.20 -2.43 -12.39
C ASN A 171 -11.38 -1.22 -11.47
N LEU A 172 -12.04 -0.19 -11.99
CA LEU A 172 -12.25 1.06 -11.28
C LEU A 172 -13.56 1.00 -10.51
N LEU A 173 -13.63 1.67 -9.36
CA LEU A 173 -14.89 1.92 -8.68
C LEU A 173 -15.86 2.63 -9.63
N ALA A 174 -17.09 2.14 -9.72
CA ALA A 174 -18.13 2.79 -10.49
C ALA A 174 -18.42 4.19 -9.89
N PRO A 175 -18.64 5.22 -10.72
CA PRO A 175 -19.04 6.53 -10.20
C PRO A 175 -20.40 6.40 -9.51
N ALA A 176 -20.58 7.06 -8.36
CA ALA A 176 -21.88 7.12 -7.70
C ALA A 176 -22.88 7.82 -8.65
N ASN A 177 -23.90 7.09 -9.11
CA ASN A 177 -24.88 7.44 -10.14
C ASN A 177 -24.33 7.48 -11.59
N GLN A 178 -24.33 6.33 -12.25
CA GLN A 178 -24.71 6.28 -13.67
C GLN A 178 -26.06 5.56 -13.78
N PRO A 179 -27.07 6.13 -14.48
CA PRO A 179 -28.23 5.34 -14.86
C PRO A 179 -27.73 4.15 -15.68
N ALA A 180 -28.30 2.97 -15.42
CA ALA A 180 -28.00 1.77 -16.18
C ALA A 180 -28.05 2.11 -17.67
N VAL A 181 -26.92 1.98 -18.36
CA VAL A 181 -26.91 2.04 -19.82
C VAL A 181 -27.64 0.77 -20.25
N ALA A 182 -28.90 0.93 -20.65
CA ALA A 182 -29.70 -0.13 -21.23
C ALA A 182 -28.94 -0.71 -22.43
N ALA A 183 -28.81 -2.03 -22.43
CA ALA A 183 -28.24 -2.81 -23.53
C ALA A 183 -29.05 -2.68 -24.82
#